data_AF-A0A7S2FF37-F1
#
_entry.id   AF-A0A7S2FF37-F1
#
_cell.length_a   1.000
_cell.length_b   1.000
_cell.length_c   1.000
_cell.angle_alpha   90.00
_cell.angle_beta   90.00
_cell.angle_gamma   90.00
#
_symmetry.space_group_name_H-M   'P 1'
#
loop_
_entity.id
_entity.type
_entity.pdbx_description
1 polymer ?
#
loop_
_entity_poly.entity_id
_entity_poly.type
_entity_poly.pdbx_seq_one_letter_code
_entity_poly.pdbx_strand_id
1 'polypeptide(L)'
;TMRLIFQGLWLAPGSVAESVKGGMLLAYLAERMLGVTASPGAAFDGRHDVVTRLSFGERERMLRFVQAIQTDASPIDAHVLPTSEATDGYHDEVIFAAGTFIEGSTSELTADGPMRDPYVAYCQGGTHVTQWALAMERVLL
;
A
#
# COMPACT_ATOMS: atom_id res chain seq x y z
N THR A 1 20.14 24.13 0.02
CA THR A 1 20.00 24.11 1.49
C THR A 1 19.56 22.74 1.94
N MET A 2 20.02 22.25 3.10
CA MET A 2 19.68 20.91 3.66
C MET A 2 18.34 20.86 4.42
N ARG A 3 17.53 21.93 4.35
CA ARG A 3 16.28 22.08 5.11
C ARG A 3 15.35 20.85 5.00
N LEU A 4 15.10 20.32 3.80
CA LEU A 4 14.18 19.19 3.58
C LEU A 4 14.67 17.91 4.28
N ILE A 5 15.97 17.66 4.32
CA ILE A 5 16.55 16.50 4.99
C ILE A 5 16.28 16.57 6.50
N PHE A 6 16.60 17.71 7.12
CA PHE A 6 16.38 17.90 8.56
C PHE A 6 14.90 17.93 8.94
N GLN A 7 14.06 18.55 8.11
CA GLN A 7 12.61 18.56 8.33
C GLN A 7 12.01 17.15 8.19
N GLY A 8 12.42 16.40 7.16
CA GLY A 8 11.98 15.02 6.95
C GLY A 8 12.39 14.12 8.12
N LEU A 9 13.65 14.21 8.59
CA LEU A 9 14.13 13.45 9.73
C LEU A 9 13.35 13.77 11.02
N TRP A 10 13.00 15.04 11.24
CA TRP A 10 12.19 15.45 12.39
C TRP A 10 10.76 14.88 12.34
N LEU A 11 10.16 14.83 11.15
CA LEU A 11 8.79 14.32 10.96
C LEU A 11 8.71 12.79 10.85
N ALA A 12 9.83 12.12 10.56
CA ALA A 12 9.88 10.69 10.27
C ALA A 12 9.20 9.79 11.33
N PRO A 13 9.42 9.98 12.66
CA PRO A 13 8.76 9.13 13.65
C PRO A 13 7.23 9.21 13.61
N GLY A 14 6.68 10.40 13.36
CA GLY A 14 5.25 10.60 13.20
C GLY A 14 4.72 9.92 11.95
N SER A 15 5.40 10.12 10.81
CA SER A 15 5.01 9.49 9.54
C SER A 15 5.06 7.95 9.61
N VAL A 16 6.06 7.37 10.27
CA VAL A 16 6.16 5.91 10.48
C VAL A 16 5.01 5.42 11.35
N ALA A 17 4.68 6.13 12.45
CA ALA A 17 3.57 5.75 13.30
C ALA A 17 2.21 5.80 12.56
N GLU A 18 2.01 6.80 11.70
CA GLU A 18 0.82 6.88 10.83
C GLU A 18 0.75 5.71 9.85
N SER A 19 1.86 5.37 9.20
CA SER A 19 1.93 4.24 8.27
C SER A 19 1.64 2.90 8.96
N VAL A 20 2.21 2.65 10.15
CA VAL A 20 1.94 1.43 10.93
C VAL A 20 0.47 1.34 11.32
N LYS A 21 -0.12 2.43 11.83
CA LYS A 21 -1.57 2.47 12.14
C LYS A 21 -2.42 2.24 10.89
N GLY A 22 -2.01 2.79 9.76
CA GLY A 22 -2.62 2.56 8.45
C GLY A 22 -2.60 1.08 8.06
N GLY A 23 -1.45 0.43 8.17
CA GLY A 23 -1.29 -0.99 7.90
C GLY A 23 -2.13 -1.88 8.84
N MET A 24 -2.31 -1.50 10.09
CA MET A 24 -3.19 -2.19 11.04
C MET A 24 -4.67 -2.03 10.68
N LEU A 25 -5.09 -0.80 10.33
CA LEU A 25 -6.45 -0.52 9.86
C LEU A 25 -6.77 -1.28 8.57
N LEU A 26 -5.83 -1.26 7.62
CA LEU A 26 -5.93 -2.00 6.37
C LEU A 26 -6.11 -3.49 6.63
N ALA A 27 -5.26 -4.10 7.47
CA ALA A 27 -5.36 -5.52 7.82
C ALA A 27 -6.74 -5.85 8.39
N TYR A 28 -7.23 -5.06 9.35
CA TYR A 28 -8.54 -5.25 9.96
C TYR A 28 -9.69 -5.20 8.95
N LEU A 29 -9.70 -4.17 8.08
CA LEU A 29 -10.77 -3.98 7.10
C LEU A 29 -10.70 -5.01 5.98
N ALA A 30 -9.52 -5.30 5.45
CA ALA A 30 -9.33 -6.26 4.37
C ALA A 30 -9.75 -7.66 4.78
N GLU A 31 -9.38 -8.13 5.99
CA GLU A 31 -9.80 -9.45 6.48
C GLU A 31 -11.33 -9.54 6.61
N ARG A 32 -11.98 -8.50 7.14
CA ARG A 32 -13.42 -8.55 7.44
C ARG A 32 -14.31 -8.26 6.24
N MET A 33 -13.89 -7.37 5.35
CA MET A 33 -14.71 -6.84 4.26
C MET A 33 -14.35 -7.44 2.89
N LEU A 34 -13.06 -7.76 2.67
CA LEU A 34 -12.60 -8.36 1.42
C LEU A 34 -12.42 -9.87 1.53
N GLY A 35 -12.37 -10.45 2.74
CA GLY A 35 -12.17 -11.89 2.95
C GLY A 35 -10.79 -12.36 2.47
N VAL A 36 -9.77 -11.53 2.64
CA VAL A 36 -8.36 -11.85 2.34
C VAL A 36 -7.60 -12.13 3.64
N THR A 37 -6.43 -12.78 3.54
CA THR A 37 -5.56 -12.98 4.72
C THR A 37 -4.55 -11.85 4.81
N ALA A 38 -4.47 -11.16 5.96
CA ALA A 38 -3.47 -10.12 6.20
C ALA A 38 -2.28 -10.66 7.00
N SER A 39 -1.07 -10.15 6.72
CA SER A 39 0.12 -10.45 7.51
C SER A 39 1.11 -9.28 7.51
N PRO A 40 1.45 -8.70 8.67
CA PRO A 40 0.88 -8.98 10.00
C PRO A 40 -0.59 -8.57 10.11
N GLY A 41 -1.30 -9.14 11.10
CA GLY A 41 -2.74 -8.90 11.33
C GLY A 41 -3.01 -7.52 11.93
N ALA A 42 -4.27 -7.25 12.27
CA ALA A 42 -4.70 -5.94 12.78
C ALA A 42 -4.08 -5.51 14.13
N ALA A 43 -3.56 -6.47 14.92
CA ALA A 43 -2.94 -6.19 16.20
C ALA A 43 -1.54 -5.57 16.03
N PHE A 44 -1.09 -4.84 17.06
CA PHE A 44 0.29 -4.41 17.17
C PHE A 44 1.11 -5.51 17.85
N ASP A 45 1.44 -6.56 17.11
CA ASP A 45 2.03 -7.82 17.58
C ASP A 45 3.51 -7.97 17.20
N GLY A 46 4.31 -6.93 17.48
CA GLY A 46 5.74 -6.94 17.13
C GLY A 46 6.01 -6.56 15.67
N ARG A 47 5.20 -5.67 15.10
CA ARG A 47 5.49 -5.05 13.80
C ARG A 47 6.86 -4.36 13.84
N HIS A 48 7.76 -4.76 12.95
CA HIS A 48 9.14 -4.25 12.86
C HIS A 48 9.36 -3.37 11.62
N ASP A 49 8.40 -3.36 10.70
CA ASP A 49 8.37 -2.52 9.50
C ASP A 49 6.94 -1.97 9.27
N VAL A 50 6.77 -1.24 8.17
CA VAL A 50 5.50 -0.61 7.76
C VAL A 50 4.70 -1.46 6.78
N VAL A 51 5.17 -2.66 6.43
CA VAL A 51 4.59 -3.46 5.36
C VAL A 51 3.43 -4.31 5.90
N THR A 52 2.28 -4.21 5.26
CA THR A 52 1.15 -5.12 5.45
C THR A 52 0.92 -5.90 4.16
N ARG A 53 0.98 -7.23 4.23
CA ARG A 53 0.72 -8.12 3.10
C ARG A 53 -0.74 -8.54 3.10
N LEU A 54 -1.37 -8.53 1.94
CA LEU A 54 -2.73 -9.03 1.72
C LEU A 54 -2.68 -10.16 0.67
N SER A 55 -3.06 -11.37 1.06
CA SER A 55 -3.11 -12.54 0.17
C SER A 55 -4.50 -12.69 -0.44
N PHE A 56 -4.63 -12.47 -1.75
CA PHE A 56 -5.92 -12.48 -2.44
C PHE A 56 -6.32 -13.86 -2.97
N GLY A 57 -5.36 -14.74 -3.25
CA GLY A 57 -5.60 -16.08 -3.80
C GLY A 57 -6.10 -16.10 -5.25
N GLU A 58 -6.33 -14.93 -5.85
CA GLU A 58 -6.80 -14.79 -7.23
C GLU A 58 -6.15 -13.54 -7.88
N ARG A 59 -5.65 -13.71 -9.11
CA ARG A 59 -4.96 -12.66 -9.87
C ARG A 59 -5.82 -11.42 -10.02
N GLU A 60 -7.07 -11.61 -10.44
CA GLU A 60 -8.02 -10.56 -10.76
C GLU A 60 -8.41 -9.75 -9.52
N ARG A 61 -8.48 -10.39 -8.35
CA ARG A 61 -8.78 -9.70 -7.09
C ARG A 61 -7.63 -8.78 -6.66
N MET A 62 -6.40 -9.27 -6.74
CA MET A 62 -5.21 -8.46 -6.46
C MET A 62 -5.06 -7.32 -7.47
N LEU A 63 -5.22 -7.61 -8.76
CA LEU A 63 -5.14 -6.62 -9.84
C LEU A 63 -6.13 -5.47 -9.61
N ARG A 64 -7.42 -5.78 -9.38
CA ARG A 64 -8.44 -4.76 -9.11
C ARG A 64 -8.15 -3.96 -7.85
N PHE A 65 -7.67 -4.63 -6.79
CA PHE A 65 -7.31 -3.96 -5.56
C PHE A 65 -6.19 -2.93 -5.78
N VAL A 66 -5.08 -3.32 -6.42
CA VAL A 66 -3.97 -2.40 -6.67
C VAL A 66 -4.38 -1.27 -7.61
N GLN A 67 -5.18 -1.57 -8.65
CA GLN A 67 -5.75 -0.54 -9.53
C GLN A 67 -6.59 0.48 -8.75
N ALA A 68 -7.47 0.03 -7.86
CA ALA A 68 -8.27 0.92 -7.02
C ALA A 68 -7.41 1.75 -6.06
N ILE A 69 -6.33 1.20 -5.50
CA ILE A 69 -5.39 2.00 -4.72
C ILE A 69 -4.78 3.15 -5.56
N GLN A 70 -4.41 2.90 -6.82
CA GLN A 70 -3.94 3.95 -7.71
C GLN A 70 -5.06 4.95 -8.03
N THR A 71 -6.23 4.48 -8.45
CA THR A 71 -7.26 5.36 -9.01
C THR A 71 -8.07 6.12 -7.97
N ASP A 72 -8.21 5.56 -6.78
CA ASP A 72 -9.13 6.07 -5.77
C ASP A 72 -8.43 6.64 -4.55
N ALA A 73 -7.23 6.17 -4.22
CA ALA A 73 -6.50 6.60 -3.02
C ALA A 73 -5.32 7.53 -3.29
N SER A 74 -4.74 7.48 -4.48
CA SER A 74 -3.50 8.20 -4.76
C SER A 74 -3.75 9.68 -5.06
N PRO A 75 -2.93 10.61 -4.54
CA PRO A 75 -3.04 12.03 -4.85
C PRO A 75 -2.51 12.40 -6.24
N ILE A 76 -1.55 11.64 -6.77
CA ILE A 76 -0.89 11.88 -8.06
C ILE A 76 -1.22 10.73 -9.02
N ASP A 77 -1.41 11.06 -10.30
CA ASP A 77 -1.68 10.09 -11.36
C ASP A 77 -2.84 9.12 -11.09
N ALA A 78 -3.84 9.55 -10.32
CA ALA A 78 -5.04 8.77 -10.03
C ALA A 78 -5.91 8.47 -11.27
N HIS A 79 -5.68 9.16 -12.38
CA HIS A 79 -6.36 8.88 -13.65
C HIS A 79 -5.64 7.79 -14.47
N VAL A 80 -4.45 7.37 -14.04
CA VAL A 80 -3.64 6.35 -14.72
C VAL A 80 -3.97 4.99 -14.12
N LEU A 81 -4.49 4.09 -14.95
CA LEU A 81 -4.80 2.73 -14.52
C LEU A 81 -3.55 1.85 -14.65
N PRO A 82 -3.02 1.29 -13.54
CA PRO A 82 -1.82 0.46 -13.61
C PRO A 82 -2.14 -0.88 -14.26
N THR A 83 -1.16 -1.42 -14.97
CA THR A 83 -1.22 -2.77 -15.54
C THR A 83 -0.05 -3.60 -15.00
N SER A 84 -0.19 -4.92 -15.05
CA SER A 84 0.89 -5.83 -14.68
C SER A 84 1.85 -5.98 -15.85
N GLU A 85 3.15 -5.75 -15.63
CA GLU A 85 4.15 -5.83 -16.69
C GLU A 85 5.43 -6.53 -16.21
N ALA A 86 6.20 -7.05 -17.16
CA ALA A 86 7.54 -7.56 -16.89
C ALA A 86 8.42 -6.38 -16.45
N THR A 87 8.94 -6.47 -15.22
CA THR A 87 9.73 -5.39 -14.60
C THR A 87 11.16 -5.87 -14.39
N ASP A 88 12.15 -5.08 -14.82
CA ASP A 88 13.56 -5.42 -14.65
C ASP A 88 13.90 -5.71 -13.19
N GLY A 89 14.59 -6.83 -12.96
CA GLY A 89 14.95 -7.31 -11.61
C GLY A 89 13.88 -8.17 -10.93
N TYR A 90 12.68 -8.29 -11.49
CA TYR A 90 11.64 -9.19 -11.02
C TYR A 90 11.50 -10.39 -11.96
N HIS A 91 11.30 -11.58 -11.37
CA HIS A 91 11.12 -12.81 -12.14
C HIS A 91 9.73 -12.90 -12.79
N ASP A 92 8.72 -12.41 -12.09
CA ASP A 92 7.32 -12.46 -12.50
C ASP A 92 6.83 -11.06 -12.87
N GLU A 93 5.73 -10.95 -13.62
CA GLU A 93 5.05 -9.67 -13.83
C GLU A 93 4.68 -9.04 -12.49
N VAL A 94 4.83 -7.73 -12.37
CA VAL A 94 4.51 -6.97 -11.16
C VAL A 94 3.54 -5.86 -11.51
N ILE A 95 2.65 -5.54 -10.58
CA ILE A 95 1.85 -4.31 -10.64
C ILE A 95 2.27 -3.37 -9.53
N PHE A 96 2.17 -2.06 -9.82
CA PHE A 96 2.46 -1.01 -8.87
C PHE A 96 1.34 0.03 -8.87
N ALA A 97 0.86 0.38 -7.68
CA ALA A 97 0.19 1.64 -7.39
C ALA A 97 1.17 2.54 -6.66
N ALA A 98 1.63 3.58 -7.34
CA ALA A 98 2.73 4.45 -6.92
C ALA A 98 2.44 5.94 -7.21
N GLY A 99 1.18 6.36 -7.14
CA GLY A 99 0.72 7.73 -7.33
C GLY A 99 1.16 8.70 -6.23
N THR A 100 2.45 8.93 -6.15
CA THR A 100 3.17 9.57 -5.05
C THR A 100 3.73 10.93 -5.49
N PHE A 101 3.89 11.86 -4.55
CA PHE A 101 4.49 13.17 -4.85
C PHE A 101 5.99 13.06 -5.15
N ILE A 102 6.68 12.14 -4.49
CA ILE A 102 8.08 11.82 -4.75
C ILE A 102 8.13 10.48 -5.47
N GLU A 103 8.65 10.47 -6.70
CA GLU A 103 8.76 9.27 -7.53
C GLU A 103 9.44 8.11 -6.77
N GLY A 104 8.76 6.97 -6.74
CA GLY A 104 9.23 5.75 -6.05
C GLY A 104 9.17 5.80 -4.53
N SER A 105 8.50 6.79 -3.93
CA SER A 105 8.38 6.91 -2.47
C SER A 105 7.45 5.86 -1.88
N THR A 106 8.00 4.87 -1.20
CA THR A 106 7.24 3.87 -0.44
C THR A 106 6.90 4.32 1.00
N SER A 107 7.31 5.55 1.37
CA SER A 107 6.84 6.21 2.59
C SER A 107 5.45 6.85 2.41
N GLU A 108 5.10 7.17 1.17
CA GLU A 108 3.74 7.54 0.77
C GLU A 108 2.89 6.28 0.53
N LEU A 109 1.57 6.44 0.46
CA LEU A 109 0.65 5.31 0.31
C LEU A 109 0.90 4.62 -1.03
N THR A 110 1.27 3.34 -0.96
CA THR A 110 1.57 2.51 -2.14
C THR A 110 1.07 1.08 -1.93
N ALA A 111 0.80 0.40 -3.04
CA ALA A 111 0.48 -1.02 -3.06
C ALA A 111 1.07 -1.68 -4.31
N ASP A 112 1.79 -2.77 -4.15
CA ASP A 112 2.44 -3.47 -5.26
C ASP A 112 2.53 -4.96 -5.02
N GLY A 113 2.89 -5.74 -6.04
CA GLY A 113 3.27 -7.13 -5.84
C GLY A 113 3.27 -7.97 -7.11
N PRO A 114 3.91 -9.15 -7.05
CA PRO A 114 4.05 -10.02 -8.21
C PRO A 114 2.74 -10.74 -8.53
N MET A 115 2.42 -10.87 -9.81
CA MET A 115 1.25 -11.57 -10.35
C MET A 115 1.45 -13.08 -10.38
N ARG A 116 1.76 -13.66 -9.22
CA ARG A 116 1.85 -15.11 -9.01
C ARG A 116 1.17 -15.52 -7.71
N ASP A 117 0.83 -16.80 -7.63
CA ASP A 117 0.23 -17.38 -6.43
C ASP A 117 1.11 -17.14 -5.17
N PRO A 118 0.51 -16.76 -4.01
CA PRO A 118 -0.92 -16.61 -3.73
C PRO A 118 -1.50 -15.19 -3.94
N TYR A 119 -0.94 -14.44 -4.90
CA TYR A 119 -1.33 -13.08 -5.29
C TYR A 119 -1.32 -12.13 -4.11
N VAL A 120 -0.12 -11.87 -3.61
CA VAL A 120 0.12 -11.04 -2.43
C VAL A 120 0.38 -9.60 -2.84
N ALA A 121 -0.48 -8.68 -2.38
CA ALA A 121 -0.18 -7.26 -2.43
C ALA A 121 0.58 -6.83 -1.17
N TYR A 122 1.69 -6.14 -1.35
CA TYR A 122 2.48 -5.46 -0.34
C TYR A 122 1.98 -4.03 -0.26
N CYS A 123 1.28 -3.72 0.82
CA CYS A 123 0.72 -2.40 1.09
C CYS A 123 1.56 -1.71 2.16
N GLN A 124 1.99 -0.47 1.89
CA GLN A 124 2.94 0.21 2.75
C GLN A 124 2.84 1.73 2.65
N GLY A 125 3.52 2.40 3.58
CA GLY A 125 3.56 3.86 3.63
C GLY A 125 2.21 4.44 4.05
N GLY A 126 2.01 5.70 3.68
CA GLY A 126 0.90 6.53 4.12
C GLY A 126 1.37 7.49 5.21
N THR A 127 1.31 8.79 4.90
CA THR A 127 1.77 9.84 5.83
C THR A 127 0.76 10.12 6.93
N HIS A 128 -0.49 9.67 6.74
CA HIS A 128 -1.60 9.80 7.68
C HIS A 128 -2.49 8.55 7.58
N VAL A 129 -2.92 8.01 8.72
CA VAL A 129 -3.82 6.83 8.78
C VAL A 129 -5.10 7.04 7.97
N THR A 130 -5.58 8.29 7.86
CA THR A 130 -6.77 8.67 7.10
C THR A 130 -6.65 8.33 5.61
N GLN A 131 -5.45 8.30 5.03
CA GLN A 131 -5.26 7.92 3.62
C GLN A 131 -5.69 6.46 3.39
N TRP A 132 -5.31 5.55 4.30
CA TRP A 132 -5.76 4.15 4.24
C TRP A 132 -7.25 4.00 4.55
N ALA A 133 -7.81 4.83 5.43
CA ALA A 133 -9.25 4.84 5.68
C ALA A 133 -10.05 5.22 4.42
N LEU A 134 -9.64 6.30 3.73
CA LEU A 134 -10.27 6.75 2.49
C LEU A 134 -10.06 5.74 1.35
N ALA A 135 -8.86 5.16 1.25
CA ALA A 135 -8.57 4.12 0.27
C ALA A 135 -9.53 2.94 0.43
N MET A 136 -9.67 2.44 1.66
CA MET A 136 -10.54 1.30 1.94
C MET A 136 -12.02 1.65 1.80
N GLU A 137 -12.44 2.86 2.14
CA GLU A 137 -13.82 3.31 1.87
C GLU A 137 -14.14 3.22 0.39
N ARG A 138 -13.25 3.68 -0.49
CA ARG A 138 -13.50 3.66 -1.94
C ARG A 138 -13.34 2.28 -2.58
N VAL A 139 -12.39 1.47 -2.11
CA VAL A 139 -12.20 0.08 -2.59
C VAL A 139 -13.41 -0.80 -2.27
N LEU A 140 -14.16 -0.47 -1.21
CA LEU A 140 -15.31 -1.24 -0.74
C LEU A 140 -16.66 -0.80 -1.32
N LEU A 141 -16.72 0.35 -2.00
CA LEU A 141 -17.93 0.88 -2.67
C LEU A 141 -18.02 0.37 -4.11
#